data_AF-A0A8H5CKI0-F1
#
_entry.id   AF-A0A8H5CKI0-F1
#
_cell.length_a   1.000
_cell.length_b   1.000
_cell.length_c   1.000
_cell.angle_alpha   90.00
_cell.angle_beta   90.00
_cell.angle_gamma   90.00
#
_symmetry.space_group_name_H-M   'P 1'
#
loop_
_entity.id
_entity.type
_entity.pdbx_description
1 polymer ?
#
loop_
_entity_poly.entity_id
_entity_poly.type
_entity_poly.pdbx_seq_one_letter_code
_entity_poly.pdbx_strand_id
1 'polypeptide(L)'
;MVLQGRGSPPTLTDGTIIAEAKVCDLRVLPEKRQQWSELTDLDKNAFSKFLNLHCLKTNEIEGTVQFDSTTATRLVQVGFFEQVDIREIASSTGTIRHREEAMLVLQDTHKAIEMIFQLVRQQPVVLSLDFICRLHKVMMTSSPITVEANSCVNVSVAISASTGGTTRIQFFPFDTVNTELETFCQKFNELIRVENMDPFSAAAWISHDGNGQLSRMLASIPLLLKQLPALCIGPSHKSNYNTCLNAVSALSHRPRIWNLQHSHTRSTRNGDYDLLMQAMYQGTLPSMLDIRTVLTQS
;
A
#
# COMPACT_ATOMS: atom_id res chain seq x y z
N MET A 1 6.33 13.49 -6.67
CA MET A 1 6.30 12.35 -5.73
C MET A 1 6.74 12.87 -4.39
N VAL A 2 5.87 12.76 -3.39
CA VAL A 2 6.09 13.32 -2.07
C VAL A 2 6.59 12.19 -1.18
N LEU A 3 7.91 12.08 -0.98
CA LEU A 3 8.48 11.16 0.00
C LEU A 3 8.57 11.87 1.35
N GLN A 4 8.05 11.24 2.39
CA GLN A 4 8.17 11.76 3.74
C GLN A 4 9.61 11.57 4.23
N GLY A 5 10.27 12.68 4.53
CA GLY A 5 11.63 12.81 5.02
C GLY A 5 11.74 12.19 6.39
N ARG A 6 12.14 10.92 6.40
CA ARG A 6 12.28 10.09 7.58
C ARG A 6 13.77 9.78 7.73
N GLY A 7 14.26 9.63 8.97
CA GLY A 7 15.66 9.26 9.19
C GLY A 7 16.00 8.01 8.38
N SER A 8 17.22 7.95 7.81
CA SER A 8 17.61 6.89 6.88
C SER A 8 17.19 5.50 7.40
N PRO A 9 16.52 4.66 6.57
CA PRO A 9 16.06 3.35 6.99
C PRO A 9 17.23 2.57 7.60
N PRO A 10 17.01 1.70 8.61
CA PRO A 10 18.08 0.89 9.20
C PRO A 10 18.97 0.33 8.09
N THR A 11 20.28 0.57 8.19
CA THR A 11 21.25 -0.06 7.29
C THR A 11 21.14 -1.56 7.55
N LEU A 12 20.99 -2.35 6.48
CA LEU A 12 21.06 -3.82 6.50
C LEU A 12 22.51 -4.29 6.73
N THR A 13 23.27 -3.55 7.52
CA THR A 13 24.64 -3.88 7.91
C THR A 13 24.56 -4.71 9.17
N ASP A 14 25.03 -5.95 9.06
CA ASP A 14 24.92 -7.08 9.98
C ASP A 14 23.60 -7.86 9.89
N GLY A 15 23.74 -9.14 9.52
CA GLY A 15 22.70 -10.14 9.28
C GLY A 15 21.84 -10.53 10.49
N THR A 16 21.57 -9.58 11.37
CA THR A 16 20.86 -9.76 12.65
C THR A 16 19.43 -9.20 12.61
N ILE A 17 19.06 -8.37 11.63
CA ILE A 17 17.72 -7.73 11.58
C ILE A 17 16.64 -8.66 10.99
N ILE A 18 17.00 -9.74 10.30
CA ILE A 18 16.01 -10.65 9.67
C ILE A 18 15.58 -11.78 10.62
N ALA A 19 16.25 -11.94 11.76
CA ALA A 19 15.90 -12.96 12.74
C ALA A 19 14.88 -12.40 13.75
N GLU A 20 13.72 -13.05 13.85
CA GLU A 20 12.69 -12.87 14.89
C GLU A 20 11.53 -11.88 14.62
N ALA A 21 11.07 -11.75 13.38
CA ALA A 21 9.65 -11.43 13.16
C ALA A 21 8.80 -12.68 13.40
N LYS A 22 8.51 -12.99 14.68
CA LYS A 22 7.38 -13.86 15.03
C LYS A 22 6.14 -12.97 15.01
N VAL A 23 5.01 -13.47 14.47
CA VAL A 23 3.61 -12.97 14.61
C VAL A 23 2.89 -12.68 13.28
N CYS A 24 3.21 -13.41 12.22
CA CYS A 24 2.16 -14.07 11.44
C CYS A 24 2.53 -15.54 11.50
N ASP A 25 1.62 -16.42 11.93
CA ASP A 25 1.93 -17.84 11.94
C ASP A 25 2.15 -18.25 10.47
N LEU A 26 3.39 -18.39 10.01
CA LEU A 26 3.71 -18.79 8.64
C LEU A 26 2.97 -20.08 8.24
N ARG A 27 2.49 -20.86 9.22
CA ARG A 27 1.62 -22.03 9.03
C ARG A 27 0.25 -21.71 8.45
N VAL A 28 -0.27 -20.47 8.55
CA VAL A 28 -1.57 -20.09 7.95
C VAL A 28 -1.45 -19.59 6.51
N LEU A 29 -0.26 -19.18 6.05
CA LEU A 29 -0.09 -18.69 4.67
C LEU A 29 -0.43 -19.73 3.59
N PRO A 30 -0.08 -21.03 3.74
CA PRO A 30 -0.51 -22.07 2.80
C PRO A 30 -2.03 -22.14 2.63
N GLU A 31 -2.78 -22.05 3.72
CA GLU A 31 -4.25 -22.06 3.70
C GLU A 31 -4.79 -20.85 2.93
N LYS A 32 -4.20 -19.67 3.13
CA LYS A 32 -4.62 -18.44 2.43
C LYS A 32 -4.27 -18.45 0.94
N ARG A 33 -3.12 -19.01 0.57
CA ARG A 33 -2.78 -19.28 -0.84
C ARG A 33 -3.78 -20.21 -1.49
N GLN A 34 -4.15 -21.29 -0.80
CA GLN A 34 -5.15 -22.23 -1.29
C GLN A 34 -6.50 -21.55 -1.49
N GLN A 35 -6.99 -20.80 -0.49
CA GLN A 35 -8.25 -20.04 -0.59
C GLN A 35 -8.24 -19.05 -1.76
N TRP A 36 -7.10 -18.37 -1.98
CA TRP A 36 -6.94 -17.46 -3.09
C TRP A 36 -6.95 -18.18 -4.45
N SER A 37 -6.23 -19.31 -4.56
CA SER A 37 -6.24 -20.16 -5.76
C SER A 37 -7.65 -20.63 -6.09
N GLU A 38 -8.37 -21.17 -5.10
CA GLU A 38 -9.76 -21.62 -5.26
C GLU A 38 -10.67 -20.49 -5.75
N LEU A 39 -10.51 -19.27 -5.21
CA LEU A 39 -11.25 -18.10 -5.68
C LEU A 39 -10.93 -17.74 -7.13
N THR A 40 -9.66 -17.80 -7.53
CA THR A 40 -9.26 -17.52 -8.91
C THR A 40 -9.69 -18.61 -9.89
N ASP A 41 -9.93 -19.83 -9.40
CA ASP A 41 -10.42 -20.96 -10.21
C ASP A 41 -11.94 -20.93 -10.40
N LEU A 42 -12.70 -20.31 -9.50
CA LEU A 42 -14.17 -20.20 -9.59
C LEU A 42 -14.64 -19.35 -10.79
N ASP A 43 -13.90 -18.30 -11.14
CA ASP A 43 -14.21 -17.41 -12.25
C ASP A 43 -12.92 -16.96 -12.93
N LYS A 44 -12.82 -17.14 -14.25
CA LYS A 44 -11.66 -16.69 -15.05
C LYS A 44 -11.37 -15.19 -14.89
N ASN A 45 -12.39 -14.41 -14.53
CA ASN A 45 -12.32 -12.97 -14.29
C ASN A 45 -12.18 -12.60 -12.81
N ALA A 46 -12.13 -13.57 -11.87
CA ALA A 46 -12.01 -13.32 -10.43
C ALA A 46 -10.83 -12.41 -10.10
N PHE A 47 -9.70 -12.66 -10.75
CA PHE A 47 -8.51 -11.85 -10.62
C PHE A 47 -8.73 -10.40 -11.08
N SER A 48 -9.33 -10.18 -12.25
CA SER A 48 -9.66 -8.84 -12.75
C SER A 48 -10.64 -8.10 -11.84
N LYS A 49 -11.69 -8.80 -11.38
CA LYS A 49 -12.65 -8.25 -10.41
C LYS A 49 -11.96 -7.88 -9.10
N PHE A 50 -10.99 -8.66 -8.64
CA PHE A 50 -10.19 -8.32 -7.46
C PHE A 50 -9.35 -7.05 -7.68
N LEU A 51 -8.80 -6.82 -8.88
CA LEU A 51 -8.11 -5.56 -9.19
C LEU A 51 -9.04 -4.36 -9.12
N ASN A 52 -10.27 -4.50 -9.62
CA ASN A 52 -11.30 -3.46 -9.49
C ASN A 52 -11.60 -3.17 -8.01
N LEU A 53 -11.78 -4.22 -7.20
CA LEU A 53 -11.97 -4.07 -5.75
C LEU A 53 -10.79 -3.34 -5.10
N HIS A 54 -9.55 -3.73 -5.41
CA HIS A 54 -8.35 -3.07 -4.92
C HIS A 54 -8.33 -1.57 -5.27
N CYS A 55 -8.68 -1.21 -6.50
CA CYS A 55 -8.73 0.19 -6.93
C CYS A 55 -9.77 1.00 -6.14
N LEU A 56 -10.95 0.45 -5.89
CA LEU A 56 -11.98 1.11 -5.08
C LEU A 56 -11.50 1.31 -3.64
N LYS A 57 -11.04 0.24 -2.99
CA LYS A 57 -10.64 0.26 -1.58
C LYS A 57 -9.44 1.17 -1.32
N THR A 58 -8.45 1.15 -2.20
CA THR A 58 -7.26 2.00 -2.01
C THR A 58 -7.59 3.49 -2.16
N ASN A 59 -8.52 3.86 -3.04
CA ASN A 59 -8.97 5.25 -3.18
C ASN A 59 -9.91 5.68 -2.05
N GLU A 60 -10.74 4.77 -1.53
CA GLU A 60 -11.60 5.04 -0.36
C GLU A 60 -10.75 5.27 0.91
N ILE A 61 -9.63 4.55 1.05
CA ILE A 61 -8.65 4.80 2.12
C ILE A 61 -8.06 6.22 2.03
N GLU A 62 -7.74 6.71 0.85
CA GLU A 62 -7.27 8.10 0.66
C GLU A 62 -8.41 9.12 0.81
N GLY A 63 -9.67 8.68 0.79
CA GLY A 63 -10.84 9.57 0.75
C GLY A 63 -11.04 10.25 -0.61
N THR A 64 -10.33 9.80 -1.64
CA THR A 64 -10.38 10.38 -2.99
C THR A 64 -11.74 10.15 -3.63
N VAL A 65 -12.19 8.89 -3.65
CA VAL A 65 -13.53 8.49 -4.12
C VAL A 65 -14.14 7.49 -3.15
N GLN A 66 -15.45 7.58 -2.98
CA GLN A 66 -16.24 6.63 -2.22
C GLN A 66 -17.61 6.53 -2.90
N PHE A 67 -18.05 5.30 -3.14
CA PHE A 67 -19.33 4.99 -3.78
C PHE A 67 -20.21 4.19 -2.80
N ASP A 68 -21.52 4.21 -3.02
CA ASP A 68 -22.42 3.30 -2.30
C ASP A 68 -22.15 1.82 -2.66
N SER A 69 -22.69 0.91 -1.86
CA SER A 69 -22.46 -0.53 -2.01
C SER A 69 -22.93 -1.09 -3.36
N THR A 70 -24.02 -0.56 -3.92
CA THR A 70 -24.58 -1.01 -5.20
C THR A 70 -23.65 -0.60 -6.34
N THR A 71 -23.27 0.67 -6.37
CA THR A 71 -22.34 1.22 -7.35
C THR A 71 -20.97 0.55 -7.25
N ALA A 72 -20.43 0.36 -6.04
CA ALA A 72 -19.16 -0.31 -5.82
C ALA A 72 -19.20 -1.77 -6.32
N THR A 73 -20.25 -2.54 -6.01
CA THR A 73 -20.40 -3.93 -6.47
C THR A 73 -20.41 -3.99 -7.99
N ARG A 74 -21.15 -3.11 -8.65
CA ARG A 74 -21.20 -3.03 -10.10
C ARG A 74 -19.83 -2.70 -10.70
N LEU A 75 -19.11 -1.73 -10.14
CA LEU A 75 -17.78 -1.36 -10.61
C LEU A 75 -16.77 -2.50 -10.41
N VAL A 76 -16.91 -3.32 -9.36
CA VAL A 76 -16.11 -4.55 -9.21
C VAL A 76 -16.40 -5.53 -10.34
N GLN A 77 -17.68 -5.74 -10.68
CA GLN A 77 -18.12 -6.69 -11.69
C GLN A 77 -17.74 -6.29 -13.12
N VAL A 78 -17.96 -5.02 -13.47
CA VAL A 78 -17.84 -4.53 -14.86
C VAL A 78 -16.50 -3.84 -15.12
N GLY A 79 -15.85 -3.30 -14.08
CA GLY A 79 -14.60 -2.53 -14.21
C GLY A 79 -14.83 -1.04 -14.46
N PHE A 80 -13.81 -0.35 -14.98
CA PHE A 80 -13.79 1.11 -15.08
C PHE A 80 -13.75 1.67 -16.51
N PHE A 81 -13.65 0.80 -17.50
CA PHE A 81 -13.50 1.18 -18.91
C PHE A 81 -14.89 1.21 -19.61
N GLU A 82 -14.89 1.36 -20.94
CA GLU A 82 -16.03 1.72 -21.82
C GLU A 82 -17.34 0.93 -21.64
N GLN A 83 -17.36 -0.12 -20.83
CA GLN A 83 -18.51 -0.98 -20.56
C GLN A 83 -19.47 -0.42 -19.50
N VAL A 84 -19.11 0.65 -18.78
CA VAL A 84 -19.96 1.23 -17.74
C VAL A 84 -20.64 2.51 -18.23
N ASP A 85 -21.98 2.53 -18.24
CA ASP A 85 -22.73 3.77 -18.41
C ASP A 85 -22.55 4.64 -17.14
N ILE A 86 -21.77 5.70 -17.26
CA ILE A 86 -21.46 6.65 -16.18
C ILE A 86 -22.73 7.27 -15.58
N ARG A 87 -23.83 7.34 -16.35
CA ARG A 87 -25.10 7.88 -15.89
C ARG A 87 -25.74 7.02 -14.78
N GLU A 88 -25.44 5.73 -14.80
CA GLU A 88 -25.97 4.76 -13.84
C GLU A 88 -25.10 4.62 -12.58
N ILE A 89 -23.93 5.26 -12.54
CA ILE A 89 -23.06 5.33 -11.37
C ILE A 89 -23.59 6.41 -10.44
N ALA A 90 -23.76 6.14 -9.14
CA ALA A 90 -24.10 7.19 -8.18
C ALA A 90 -22.97 8.23 -8.04
N SER A 91 -23.31 9.42 -7.56
CA SER A 91 -22.29 10.43 -7.24
C SER A 91 -21.40 9.97 -6.09
N SER A 92 -20.10 10.25 -6.18
CA SER A 92 -19.14 9.90 -5.14
C SER A 92 -19.16 10.87 -3.96
N THR A 93 -18.92 10.37 -2.75
CA THR A 93 -18.89 11.17 -1.50
C THR A 93 -17.48 11.60 -1.08
N GLY A 94 -16.44 11.29 -1.89
CA GLY A 94 -15.05 11.64 -1.64
C GLY A 94 -14.66 13.07 -2.02
N THR A 95 -13.36 13.35 -2.02
CA THR A 95 -12.80 14.63 -2.51
C THR A 95 -13.23 14.91 -3.95
N ILE A 96 -13.22 13.89 -4.80
CA ILE A 96 -13.71 13.96 -6.17
C ILE A 96 -15.19 13.57 -6.15
N ARG A 97 -16.06 14.49 -6.55
CA ARG A 97 -17.52 14.32 -6.57
C ARG A 97 -18.09 14.13 -7.98
N HIS A 98 -17.37 14.58 -8.99
CA HIS A 98 -17.74 14.40 -10.39
C HIS A 98 -17.45 12.97 -10.82
N ARG A 99 -18.45 12.32 -11.45
CA ARG A 99 -18.40 10.89 -11.77
C ARG A 99 -17.33 10.60 -12.82
N GLU A 100 -17.24 11.45 -13.82
CA GLU A 100 -16.27 11.37 -14.91
C GLU A 100 -14.84 11.42 -14.37
N GLU A 101 -14.55 12.38 -13.48
CA GLU A 101 -13.25 12.50 -12.82
C GLU A 101 -12.95 11.30 -11.91
N ALA A 102 -13.94 10.84 -11.14
CA ALA A 102 -13.79 9.68 -10.27
C ALA A 102 -13.45 8.42 -11.08
N MET A 103 -14.07 8.23 -12.25
CA MET A 103 -13.78 7.12 -13.15
C MET A 103 -12.38 7.21 -13.74
N LEU A 104 -11.92 8.39 -14.16
CA LEU A 104 -10.57 8.59 -14.66
C LEU A 104 -9.50 8.23 -13.60
N VAL A 105 -9.71 8.64 -12.35
CA VAL A 105 -8.82 8.27 -11.24
C VAL A 105 -8.80 6.76 -10.99
N LEU A 106 -9.95 6.10 -11.06
CA LEU A 106 -10.02 4.64 -10.93
C LEU A 106 -9.32 3.92 -12.10
N GLN A 107 -9.46 4.42 -13.33
CA GLN A 107 -8.75 3.88 -14.50
C GLN A 107 -7.23 4.03 -14.37
N ASP A 108 -6.74 5.17 -13.90
CA ASP A 108 -5.31 5.39 -13.67
C ASP A 108 -4.77 4.50 -12.55
N THR A 109 -5.57 4.33 -11.48
CA THR A 109 -5.27 3.37 -10.40
C THR A 109 -5.19 1.94 -10.94
N HIS A 110 -6.11 1.57 -11.83
CA HIS A 110 -6.15 0.24 -12.46
C HIS A 110 -4.93 -0.01 -13.33
N LYS A 111 -4.58 0.94 -14.23
CA LYS A 111 -3.37 0.85 -15.06
C LYS A 111 -2.11 0.71 -14.19
N ALA A 112 -2.03 1.48 -13.10
CA ALA A 112 -0.91 1.43 -12.19
C ALA A 112 -0.76 0.05 -11.50
N ILE A 113 -1.85 -0.53 -10.98
CA ILE A 113 -1.76 -1.87 -10.39
C ILE A 113 -1.48 -2.94 -11.46
N GLU A 114 -1.99 -2.81 -12.69
CA GLU A 114 -1.62 -3.71 -13.79
C GLU A 114 -0.11 -3.66 -14.10
N MET A 115 0.53 -2.49 -14.05
CA MET A 115 1.99 -2.39 -14.17
C MET A 115 2.72 -3.18 -13.09
N ILE A 116 2.22 -3.17 -11.84
CA ILE A 116 2.78 -3.99 -10.74
C ILE A 116 2.67 -5.48 -11.08
N PHE A 117 1.54 -5.93 -11.61
CA PHE A 117 1.37 -7.31 -12.02
C PHE A 117 2.29 -7.72 -13.18
N GLN A 118 2.46 -6.83 -14.16
CA GLN A 118 3.41 -7.04 -15.25
C GLN A 118 4.84 -7.15 -14.71
N LEU A 119 5.21 -6.33 -13.73
CA LEU A 119 6.50 -6.41 -13.05
C LEU A 119 6.68 -7.76 -12.33
N VAL A 120 5.68 -8.22 -11.55
CA VAL A 120 5.75 -9.51 -10.83
C VAL A 120 5.89 -10.71 -11.77
N ARG A 121 5.32 -10.62 -12.98
CA ARG A 121 5.47 -11.65 -14.02
C ARG A 121 6.87 -11.69 -14.65
N GLN A 122 7.64 -10.61 -14.55
CA GLN A 122 9.03 -10.57 -15.00
C GLN A 122 9.91 -11.21 -13.92
N GLN A 123 10.50 -12.36 -14.21
CA GLN A 123 11.42 -13.04 -13.30
C GLN A 123 12.86 -12.89 -13.82
N PRO A 124 13.81 -12.40 -12.99
CA PRO A 124 13.65 -11.92 -11.62
C PRO A 124 12.97 -10.55 -11.53
N VAL A 125 12.22 -10.31 -10.45
CA VAL A 125 11.65 -8.98 -10.17
C VAL A 125 12.75 -8.02 -9.73
N VAL A 126 12.83 -6.87 -10.40
CA VAL A 126 13.74 -5.78 -10.05
C VAL A 126 12.98 -4.46 -10.08
N LEU A 127 12.79 -3.85 -8.90
CA LEU A 127 12.23 -2.51 -8.79
C LEU A 127 13.32 -1.47 -9.10
N SER A 128 13.01 -0.55 -10.01
CA SER A 128 13.89 0.55 -10.40
C SER A 128 13.24 1.91 -10.12
N LEU A 129 14.08 2.93 -9.97
CA LEU A 129 13.64 4.33 -9.84
C LEU A 129 12.70 4.72 -10.99
N ASP A 130 13.10 4.42 -12.23
CA ASP A 130 12.29 4.70 -13.42
C ASP A 130 10.91 4.04 -13.37
N PHE A 131 10.83 2.80 -12.88
CA PHE A 131 9.54 2.12 -12.72
C PHE A 131 8.66 2.84 -11.70
N ILE A 132 9.20 3.23 -10.53
CA ILE A 132 8.45 4.00 -9.52
C ILE A 132 7.97 5.34 -10.09
N CYS A 133 8.83 6.06 -10.81
CA CYS A 133 8.48 7.33 -11.44
C CYS A 133 7.38 7.17 -12.48
N ARG A 134 7.45 6.13 -13.33
CA ARG A 134 6.40 5.82 -14.31
C ARG A 134 5.09 5.45 -13.63
N LEU A 135 5.14 4.62 -12.59
CA LEU A 135 3.97 4.21 -11.82
C LEU A 135 3.28 5.43 -11.18
N HIS A 136 4.06 6.28 -10.50
CA HIS A 136 3.56 7.54 -9.93
C HIS A 136 2.97 8.46 -11.00
N LYS A 137 3.62 8.59 -12.17
CA LYS A 137 3.12 9.41 -13.27
C LYS A 137 1.75 8.93 -13.75
N VAL A 138 1.57 7.62 -13.93
CA VAL A 138 0.28 7.03 -14.34
C VAL A 138 -0.81 7.39 -13.34
N MET A 139 -0.57 7.17 -12.04
CA MET A 139 -1.55 7.47 -10.98
C MET A 139 -1.93 8.96 -10.89
N MET A 140 -1.04 9.83 -11.31
CA MET A 140 -1.23 11.28 -11.24
C MET A 140 -1.91 11.87 -12.48
N THR A 141 -2.12 11.09 -13.54
CA THR A 141 -2.57 11.61 -14.84
C THR A 141 -3.90 12.36 -14.75
N SER A 142 -4.86 11.80 -14.01
CA SER A 142 -6.20 12.39 -13.83
C SER A 142 -6.43 12.95 -12.43
N SER A 143 -5.38 13.05 -11.61
CA SER A 143 -5.50 13.60 -10.27
C SER A 143 -5.63 15.13 -10.36
N PRO A 144 -6.65 15.74 -9.73
CA PRO A 144 -6.86 17.19 -9.77
C PRO A 144 -5.87 17.96 -8.88
N ILE A 145 -4.65 17.45 -8.69
CA ILE A 145 -3.63 18.14 -7.90
C ILE A 145 -3.19 19.39 -8.67
N THR A 146 -3.83 20.50 -8.34
CA THR A 146 -3.35 21.84 -8.66
C THR A 146 -2.07 22.03 -7.85
N VAL A 147 -0.92 21.76 -8.46
CA VAL A 147 0.36 22.12 -7.84
C VAL A 147 0.41 23.64 -7.84
N GLU A 148 0.11 24.28 -6.71
CA GLU A 148 0.44 25.68 -6.52
C GLU A 148 1.96 25.81 -6.64
N ALA A 149 2.42 26.38 -7.76
CA ALA A 149 3.80 26.37 -8.23
C ALA A 149 4.85 26.99 -7.26
N ASN A 150 4.40 27.52 -6.12
CA ASN A 150 5.25 28.25 -5.16
C ASN A 150 5.36 27.60 -3.77
N SER A 151 4.71 26.45 -3.53
CA SER A 151 4.78 25.78 -2.22
C SER A 151 5.96 24.81 -2.16
N CYS A 152 7.18 25.34 -1.98
CA CYS A 152 8.37 24.55 -1.61
C CYS A 152 8.37 24.21 -0.11
N VAL A 153 7.22 23.82 0.44
CA VAL A 153 7.09 23.60 1.89
C VAL A 153 7.42 22.14 2.20
N ASN A 154 8.65 21.89 2.66
CA ASN A 154 9.15 20.58 3.10
C ASN A 154 8.51 20.06 4.40
N VAL A 155 7.48 20.73 4.92
CA VAL A 155 6.81 20.40 6.18
C VAL A 155 5.31 20.60 6.04
N SER A 156 4.54 19.53 6.17
CA SER A 156 3.09 19.63 6.38
C SER A 156 2.77 19.36 7.85
N VAL A 157 1.96 20.23 8.44
CA VAL A 157 1.44 20.02 9.80
C VAL A 157 0.08 19.35 9.67
N ALA A 158 -0.01 18.07 10.05
CA ALA A 158 -1.28 17.38 10.19
C ALA A 158 -1.78 17.56 11.63
N ILE A 159 -2.93 18.22 11.81
CA ILE A 159 -3.59 18.33 13.11
C ILE A 159 -4.42 17.05 13.29
N SER A 160 -4.06 16.22 14.27
CA SER A 160 -4.87 15.05 14.61
C SER A 160 -6.10 15.49 15.41
N ALA A 161 -7.28 15.41 14.80
CA ALA A 161 -8.54 15.78 15.45
C ALA A 161 -8.86 14.97 16.73
N SER A 162 -8.30 13.77 16.87
CA SER A 162 -8.60 12.86 17.97
C SER A 162 -7.75 13.06 19.22
N THR A 163 -6.56 13.69 19.11
CA THR A 163 -5.63 13.83 20.25
C THR A 163 -5.23 15.28 20.53
N GLY A 164 -5.68 16.24 19.72
CA GLY A 164 -5.21 17.63 19.80
C GLY A 164 -3.71 17.79 19.51
N GLY A 165 -3.03 16.71 19.14
CA GLY A 165 -1.61 16.68 18.82
C GLY A 165 -1.37 17.12 17.38
N THR A 166 -0.38 17.99 17.18
CA THR A 166 0.13 18.32 15.85
C THR A 166 1.17 17.27 15.47
N THR A 167 0.87 16.45 14.46
CA THR A 167 1.87 15.56 13.85
C THR A 167 2.54 16.35 12.74
N ARG A 168 3.82 16.69 12.92
CA ARG A 168 4.63 17.29 11.85
C ARG A 168 5.10 16.17 10.94
N ILE A 169 4.69 16.24 9.68
CA ILE A 169 5.20 15.38 8.61
C ILE A 169 6.29 16.19 7.90
N GLN A 170 7.53 15.73 8.04
CA GLN A 170 8.64 16.27 7.28
C GLN A 170 8.76 15.51 5.96
N PHE A 171 9.03 16.22 4.86
CA PHE A 171 9.34 15.65 3.55
C PHE A 171 10.83 15.69 3.30
N PHE A 172 11.32 14.78 2.46
CA PHE A 172 12.73 14.81 2.06
C PHE A 172 13.00 16.12 1.30
N PRO A 173 14.17 16.74 1.53
CA PRO A 173 14.66 17.79 0.65
C PRO A 173 14.62 17.30 -0.81
N PHE A 174 14.18 18.17 -1.72
CA PHE A 174 13.98 17.80 -3.14
C PHE A 174 15.25 17.22 -3.78
N ASP A 175 16.41 17.77 -3.42
CA ASP A 175 17.73 17.35 -3.88
C ASP A 175 18.13 15.95 -3.41
N THR A 176 17.55 15.43 -2.33
CA THR A 176 17.86 14.08 -1.81
C THR A 176 16.85 13.01 -2.23
N VAL A 177 15.69 13.39 -2.80
CA VAL A 177 14.60 12.47 -3.15
C VAL A 177 15.06 11.32 -4.05
N ASN A 178 15.87 11.60 -5.08
CA ASN A 178 16.35 10.56 -6.00
C ASN A 178 17.28 9.56 -5.31
N THR A 179 18.23 10.04 -4.51
CA THR A 179 19.16 9.20 -3.75
C THR A 179 18.43 8.29 -2.76
N GLU A 180 17.41 8.82 -2.07
CA GLU A 180 16.60 8.04 -1.13
C GLU A 180 15.74 6.99 -1.85
N LEU A 181 15.20 7.31 -3.04
CA LEU A 181 14.49 6.32 -3.86
C LEU A 181 15.39 5.22 -4.40
N GLU A 182 16.60 5.55 -4.81
CA GLU A 182 17.59 4.56 -5.27
C GLU A 182 17.93 3.62 -4.11
N THR A 183 18.15 4.19 -2.92
CA THR A 183 18.38 3.42 -1.69
C THR A 183 17.17 2.54 -1.36
N PHE A 184 15.95 3.07 -1.47
CA PHE A 184 14.72 2.30 -1.30
C PHE A 184 14.63 1.15 -2.30
N CYS A 185 14.89 1.38 -3.59
CA CYS A 185 14.88 0.34 -4.62
C CYS A 185 15.90 -0.76 -4.31
N GLN A 186 17.12 -0.40 -3.90
CA GLN A 186 18.14 -1.37 -3.52
C GLN A 186 17.65 -2.26 -2.36
N LYS A 187 17.20 -1.66 -1.26
CA LYS A 187 16.73 -2.39 -0.07
C LYS A 187 15.48 -3.22 -0.37
N PHE A 188 14.57 -2.69 -1.18
CA PHE A 188 13.41 -3.43 -1.68
C PHE A 188 13.85 -4.70 -2.40
N ASN A 189 14.79 -4.58 -3.35
CA ASN A 189 15.27 -5.71 -4.15
C ASN A 189 16.02 -6.75 -3.31
N GLU A 190 16.77 -6.32 -2.29
CA GLU A 190 17.39 -7.20 -1.31
C GLU A 190 16.34 -7.95 -0.49
N LEU A 191 15.32 -7.23 0.01
CA LEU A 191 14.26 -7.76 0.84
C LEU A 191 13.44 -8.85 0.14
N ILE A 192 13.01 -8.63 -1.10
CA ILE A 192 12.17 -9.59 -1.84
C ILE A 192 12.92 -10.84 -2.31
N ARG A 193 14.26 -10.83 -2.27
CA ARG A 193 15.10 -12.00 -2.60
C ARG A 193 15.28 -12.97 -1.44
N VAL A 194 14.90 -12.58 -0.22
CA VAL A 194 15.00 -13.44 0.96
C VAL A 194 13.95 -14.55 0.87
N GLU A 195 14.40 -15.80 0.70
CA GLU A 195 13.55 -16.96 0.39
C GLU A 195 12.43 -17.17 1.43
N ASN A 196 12.77 -17.05 2.71
CA ASN A 196 11.87 -17.30 3.85
C ASN A 196 11.28 -16.02 4.45
N MET A 197 11.28 -14.92 3.70
CA MET A 197 10.65 -13.68 4.14
C MET A 197 9.13 -13.82 4.19
N ASP A 198 8.54 -13.44 5.33
CA ASP A 198 7.09 -13.30 5.44
C ASP A 198 6.61 -12.17 4.52
N PRO A 199 5.64 -12.41 3.62
CA PRO A 199 5.22 -11.41 2.64
C PRO A 199 4.56 -10.19 3.28
N PHE A 200 3.89 -10.32 4.43
CA PHE A 200 3.28 -9.18 5.12
C PHE A 200 4.32 -8.37 5.90
N SER A 201 5.35 -9.01 6.45
CA SER A 201 6.51 -8.33 7.03
C SER A 201 7.22 -7.49 5.96
N ALA A 202 7.45 -8.05 4.78
CA ALA A 202 8.00 -7.29 3.65
C ALA A 202 7.08 -6.15 3.22
N ALA A 203 5.77 -6.39 3.13
CA ALA A 203 4.79 -5.35 2.79
C ALA A 203 4.74 -4.22 3.84
N ALA A 204 4.84 -4.56 5.13
CA ALA A 204 4.90 -3.60 6.24
C ALA A 204 6.13 -2.72 6.13
N TRP A 205 7.30 -3.31 5.84
CA TRP A 205 8.51 -2.55 5.53
C TRP A 205 8.31 -1.68 4.28
N ILE A 206 7.77 -2.19 3.18
CA ILE A 206 7.59 -1.39 1.95
C ILE A 206 6.63 -0.21 2.17
N SER A 207 5.58 -0.40 2.97
CA SER A 207 4.59 0.65 3.21
C SER A 207 5.06 1.67 4.24
N HIS A 208 6.07 1.35 5.06
CA HIS A 208 6.43 2.22 6.18
C HIS A 208 6.79 3.63 5.72
N ASP A 209 7.45 3.78 4.57
CA ASP A 209 7.94 5.07 4.05
C ASP A 209 6.87 5.91 3.35
N GLY A 210 5.62 5.43 3.25
CA GLY A 210 4.55 6.24 2.70
C GLY A 210 3.15 5.74 3.02
N ASN A 211 2.30 6.67 3.42
CA ASN A 211 0.89 6.38 3.70
C ASN A 211 0.01 6.35 2.44
N GLY A 212 0.61 6.57 1.27
CA GLY A 212 -0.11 6.77 0.03
C GLY A 212 -0.48 5.49 -0.71
N GLN A 213 -1.34 5.67 -1.70
CA GLN A 213 -1.76 4.67 -2.66
C GLN A 213 -0.58 3.94 -3.34
N LEU A 214 0.48 4.68 -3.71
CA LEU A 214 1.68 4.13 -4.36
C LEU A 214 2.39 3.11 -3.46
N SER A 215 2.56 3.43 -2.17
CA SER A 215 3.21 2.54 -1.21
C SER A 215 2.42 1.24 -1.02
N ARG A 216 1.08 1.29 -0.99
CA ARG A 216 0.24 0.08 -0.94
C ARG A 216 0.35 -0.78 -2.20
N MET A 217 0.46 -0.16 -3.38
CA MET A 217 0.69 -0.87 -4.63
C MET A 217 2.04 -1.59 -4.63
N LEU A 218 3.11 -0.92 -4.22
CA LEU A 218 4.45 -1.53 -4.09
C LEU A 218 4.46 -2.64 -3.03
N ALA A 219 3.78 -2.42 -1.90
CA ALA A 219 3.67 -3.41 -0.83
C ALA A 219 2.87 -4.66 -1.22
N SER A 220 2.13 -4.62 -2.34
CA SER A 220 1.48 -5.81 -2.88
C SER A 220 2.48 -6.78 -3.52
N ILE A 221 3.63 -6.32 -4.02
CA ILE A 221 4.62 -7.16 -4.72
C ILE A 221 5.03 -8.42 -3.94
N PRO A 222 5.47 -8.34 -2.65
CA PRO A 222 5.85 -9.55 -1.92
C PRO A 222 4.69 -10.54 -1.73
N LEU A 223 3.44 -10.07 -1.58
CA LEU A 223 2.27 -10.94 -1.49
C LEU A 223 2.06 -11.67 -2.82
N LEU A 224 2.10 -10.95 -3.93
CA LEU A 224 1.91 -11.50 -5.27
C LEU A 224 3.00 -12.52 -5.63
N LEU A 225 4.26 -12.25 -5.27
CA LEU A 225 5.37 -13.20 -5.44
C LEU A 225 5.16 -14.51 -4.66
N LYS A 226 4.42 -14.44 -3.54
CA LYS A 226 4.02 -15.60 -2.75
C LYS A 226 2.61 -16.09 -3.11
N GLN A 227 2.07 -15.78 -4.29
CA GLN A 227 0.76 -16.25 -4.76
C GLN A 227 -0.40 -15.94 -3.78
N LEU A 228 -0.31 -14.80 -3.10
CA LEU A 228 -1.39 -14.23 -2.29
C LEU A 228 -2.07 -13.10 -3.08
N PRO A 229 -3.29 -12.67 -2.69
CA PRO A 229 -3.90 -11.47 -3.28
C PRO A 229 -3.05 -10.22 -3.01
N ALA A 230 -3.21 -9.20 -3.87
CA ALA A 230 -2.62 -7.88 -3.62
C ALA A 230 -3.14 -7.28 -2.29
N LEU A 231 -2.36 -6.38 -1.68
CA LEU A 231 -2.69 -5.74 -0.42
C LEU A 231 -3.94 -4.86 -0.57
N CYS A 232 -5.09 -5.32 -0.08
CA CYS A 232 -6.37 -4.66 -0.27
C CYS A 232 -7.06 -4.42 1.07
N ILE A 233 -6.87 -3.24 1.65
CA ILE A 233 -7.39 -2.89 2.98
C ILE A 233 -8.78 -2.25 2.85
N GLY A 234 -9.77 -2.79 3.54
CA GLY A 234 -11.13 -2.24 3.57
C GLY A 234 -11.30 -0.97 4.43
N PRO A 235 -12.34 -0.15 4.20
CA PRO A 235 -12.60 1.07 4.97
C PRO A 235 -12.79 0.82 6.47
N SER A 236 -13.36 -0.33 6.86
CA SER A 236 -13.51 -0.74 8.27
C SER A 236 -12.16 -0.94 8.98
N HIS A 237 -11.08 -1.18 8.24
CA HIS A 237 -9.73 -1.37 8.76
C HIS A 237 -8.84 -0.12 8.62
N LYS A 238 -9.33 0.93 7.94
CA LYS A 238 -8.58 2.17 7.67
C LYS A 238 -8.00 2.81 8.93
N SER A 239 -8.81 2.94 9.98
CA SER A 239 -8.39 3.58 11.24
C SER A 239 -7.24 2.82 11.91
N ASN A 240 -7.37 1.49 12.02
CA ASN A 240 -6.36 0.64 12.61
C ASN A 240 -5.06 0.63 11.77
N TYR A 241 -5.19 0.49 10.45
CA TYR A 241 -4.06 0.54 9.52
C TYR A 241 -3.29 1.86 9.64
N ASN A 242 -3.97 3.01 9.59
CA ASN A 242 -3.34 4.31 9.70
C ASN A 242 -2.69 4.53 11.08
N THR A 243 -3.30 4.02 12.15
CA THR A 243 -2.73 4.09 13.50
C THR A 243 -1.42 3.31 13.59
N CYS A 244 -1.39 2.06 13.11
CA CYS A 244 -0.19 1.23 13.11
C CYS A 244 0.90 1.84 12.21
N LEU A 245 0.51 2.35 11.04
CA LEU A 245 1.43 2.97 10.10
C LEU A 245 2.08 4.23 10.69
N ASN A 246 1.29 5.09 11.34
CA ASN A 246 1.79 6.28 12.03
C ASN A 246 2.68 5.92 13.23
N ALA A 247 2.39 4.83 13.95
CA ALA A 247 3.23 4.35 15.05
C ALA A 247 4.63 3.94 14.56
N VAL A 248 4.72 3.13 13.50
CA VAL A 248 5.99 2.76 12.85
C VAL A 248 6.73 4.00 12.33
N SER A 249 5.98 4.94 11.75
CA SER A 249 6.52 6.20 11.25
C SER A 249 7.14 7.06 12.36
N ALA A 250 6.47 7.20 13.51
CA ALA A 250 6.92 8.02 14.63
C ALA A 250 8.23 7.50 15.26
N LEU A 251 8.43 6.19 15.27
CA LEU A 251 9.67 5.57 15.77
C LEU A 251 10.88 5.89 14.88
N SER A 252 10.65 6.08 13.57
CA SER A 252 11.71 6.37 12.59
C SER A 252 12.29 7.79 12.70
N HIS A 253 11.61 8.70 13.42
CA HIS A 253 12.02 10.11 13.57
C HIS A 253 12.88 10.38 14.81
N ARG A 254 13.13 9.39 15.67
CA ARG A 254 13.99 9.62 16.85
C ARG A 254 15.46 9.66 16.43
N PRO A 255 16.23 10.71 16.80
CA PRO A 255 17.65 10.79 16.51
C PRO A 255 18.36 9.53 17.01
N ARG A 256 18.98 8.80 16.09
CA ARG A 256 19.76 7.58 16.39
C ARG A 256 21.06 7.96 17.09
N ILE A 257 21.04 8.06 18.41
CA ILE A 257 22.27 7.99 19.20
C ILE A 257 22.68 6.51 19.26
N TRP A 258 23.49 6.08 18.30
CA TRP A 258 24.13 4.76 18.29
C TRP A 258 25.27 4.72 19.32
N ASN A 259 24.95 4.68 20.61
CA ASN A 259 25.94 4.29 21.61
C ASN A 259 26.00 2.75 21.66
N LEU A 260 27.09 2.23 21.08
CA LEU A 260 27.40 0.81 20.86
C LEU A 260 27.81 0.04 22.13
N GLN A 261 27.44 0.53 23.31
CA GLN A 261 27.68 -0.17 24.57
C GLN A 261 26.43 -0.08 25.44
N HIS A 262 26.07 -1.22 26.03
CA HIS A 262 24.97 -1.49 26.98
C HIS A 262 23.79 -2.32 26.45
N SER A 263 24.09 -3.60 26.22
CA SER A 263 23.49 -4.76 26.91
C SER A 263 22.14 -4.63 27.65
N HIS A 264 21.22 -5.52 27.27
CA HIS A 264 20.31 -6.32 28.13
C HIS A 264 18.94 -5.78 28.61
N THR A 265 18.42 -4.65 28.13
CA THR A 265 16.97 -4.38 28.24
C THR A 265 16.25 -4.67 26.92
N ARG A 266 15.79 -5.92 26.79
CA ARG A 266 14.95 -6.46 25.72
C ARG A 266 13.53 -5.84 25.71
N SER A 267 13.43 -4.59 25.29
CA SER A 267 12.15 -3.93 24.99
C SER A 267 12.17 -3.43 23.55
N THR A 268 11.47 -4.15 22.66
CA THR A 268 10.84 -3.66 21.42
C THR A 268 11.66 -2.71 20.54
N ARG A 269 12.86 -3.14 20.10
CA ARG A 269 13.71 -2.40 19.14
C ARG A 269 13.38 -2.63 17.67
N ASN A 270 12.64 -3.68 17.36
CA ASN A 270 11.94 -3.78 16.08
C ASN A 270 10.73 -2.89 16.28
N GLY A 271 10.59 -1.79 15.53
CA GLY A 271 9.37 -0.98 15.59
C GLY A 271 8.13 -1.87 15.46
N ASP A 272 6.96 -1.36 15.81
CA ASP A 272 5.69 -2.12 15.80
C ASP A 272 5.22 -2.54 14.38
N TYR A 273 6.15 -2.93 13.50
CA TYR A 273 5.94 -3.64 12.25
C TYR A 273 5.07 -4.87 12.45
N ASP A 274 5.13 -5.54 13.60
CA ASP A 274 4.23 -6.65 13.91
C ASP A 274 2.76 -6.20 13.94
N LEU A 275 2.48 -5.03 14.53
CA LEU A 275 1.13 -4.46 14.54
C LEU A 275 0.70 -4.01 13.14
N LEU A 276 1.60 -3.38 12.37
CA LEU A 276 1.30 -2.97 10.99
C LEU A 276 1.06 -4.18 10.09
N MET A 277 1.89 -5.21 10.20
CA MET A 277 1.76 -6.48 9.51
C MET A 277 0.41 -7.14 9.84
N GLN A 278 0.06 -7.22 11.12
CA GLN A 278 -1.23 -7.75 11.55
C GLN A 278 -2.40 -6.91 11.00
N ALA A 279 -2.28 -5.58 11.01
CA ALA A 279 -3.30 -4.69 10.45
C ALA A 279 -3.47 -4.88 8.94
N MET A 280 -2.37 -5.06 8.19
CA MET A 280 -2.41 -5.37 6.76
C MET A 280 -3.02 -6.73 6.48
N TYR A 281 -2.65 -7.76 7.25
CA TYR A 281 -3.21 -9.09 7.15
C TYR A 281 -4.72 -9.08 7.40
N GLN A 282 -5.14 -8.50 8.53
CA GLN A 282 -6.55 -8.38 8.87
C GLN A 282 -7.32 -7.46 7.92
N GLY A 283 -6.67 -6.46 7.32
CA GLY A 283 -7.29 -5.61 6.31
C GLY A 283 -7.48 -6.32 4.96
N THR A 284 -6.59 -7.25 4.60
CA THR A 284 -6.56 -7.91 3.29
C THR A 284 -7.48 -9.12 3.22
N LEU A 285 -7.56 -9.94 4.27
CA LEU A 285 -8.37 -11.16 4.23
C LEU A 285 -9.87 -10.92 3.98
N PRO A 286 -10.52 -9.91 4.59
CA PRO A 286 -11.93 -9.61 4.32
C PRO A 286 -12.19 -9.32 2.84
N SER A 287 -11.23 -8.70 2.13
CA SER A 287 -11.35 -8.44 0.69
C SER A 287 -11.45 -9.72 -0.15
N MET A 288 -10.95 -10.87 0.33
CA MET A 288 -11.17 -12.17 -0.31
C MET A 288 -12.61 -12.69 -0.12
N LEU A 289 -13.27 -12.32 0.98
CA LEU A 289 -14.68 -12.65 1.21
C LEU A 289 -15.60 -11.72 0.42
N ASP A 290 -15.24 -10.44 0.33
CA ASP A 290 -15.93 -9.46 -0.51
C ASP A 290 -15.93 -9.95 -1.96
N ILE A 291 -14.78 -10.34 -2.51
CA ILE A 291 -14.72 -10.84 -3.89
C ILE A 291 -15.51 -12.14 -4.06
N ARG A 292 -15.45 -13.08 -3.10
CA ARG A 292 -16.25 -14.31 -3.13
C ARG A 292 -17.73 -13.99 -3.26
N THR A 293 -18.22 -13.05 -2.47
CA THR A 293 -19.61 -12.62 -2.48
C THR A 293 -20.02 -12.09 -3.85
N VAL A 294 -19.20 -11.21 -4.44
CA VAL A 294 -19.43 -10.68 -5.79
C VAL A 294 -19.44 -11.78 -6.85
N LEU A 295 -18.55 -12.76 -6.75
CA LEU A 295 -18.47 -13.89 -7.68
C LEU A 295 -19.71 -14.78 -7.61
N THR A 296 -20.27 -15.01 -6.42
CA THR A 296 -21.47 -15.85 -6.23
C THR A 296 -22.78 -15.17 -6.61
N GLN A 297 -22.78 -13.84 -6.78
CA GLN A 297 -23.95 -13.05 -7.16
C GLN A 297 -24.01 -12.76 -8.67
N SER A 298 -22.95 -13.11 -9.41
CA SER A 298 -22.84 -12.93 -10.86
C SER A 298 -23.43 -14.13 -11.61
#